data_AF-A0A822DDW4-F1
#
_entry.id   AF-A0A822DDW4-F1
#
_cell.length_a   1.000
_cell.length_b   1.000
_cell.length_c   1.000
_cell.angle_alpha   90.00
_cell.angle_beta   90.00
_cell.angle_gamma   90.00
#
_symmetry.space_group_name_H-M   'P 1'
#
loop_
_entity.id
_entity.type
_entity.pdbx_description
1 polymer ?
#
loop_
_entity_poly.entity_id
_entity_poly.type
_entity_poly.pdbx_seq_one_letter_code
_entity_poly.pdbx_strand_id
1 'polypeptide(L)'
;MDAHSGDNQTISLIVATFQSTLPHQGALALTILLIINLYFAGMSSITVTSRIGFAMARDDVFPFSNYLRWIFEPTKTPLANVLFVFIIDSLFQLLQLVSTTAFLALIATTTLGFQVSYFMPIFFRCTTARNTFPLSEFNLGRFSILIGIVSSIWLFITSILMCFPTKYPVTKDNMNYTIVIIGGVALIALIYWIVS
;
A
#
# COMPACT_ATOMS: atom_id res chain seq x y z
N MET A 1 20.17 3.99 28.13
CA MET A 1 19.74 5.40 28.10
C MET A 1 20.37 5.97 26.85
N ASP A 2 19.70 6.10 25.70
CA ASP A 2 18.30 6.52 25.51
C ASP A 2 17.70 5.89 24.25
N ALA A 3 16.97 4.78 24.41
CA ALA A 3 16.19 4.16 23.35
C ALA A 3 14.89 4.94 23.03
N HIS A 4 14.59 6.01 23.79
CA HIS A 4 13.42 6.87 23.60
C HIS A 4 13.64 8.06 22.65
N SER A 5 14.84 8.23 22.09
CA SER A 5 15.13 9.36 21.19
C SER A 5 14.71 9.10 19.73
N GLY A 6 14.69 7.84 19.28
CA GLY A 6 14.32 7.47 17.91
C GLY A 6 12.82 7.53 17.63
N ASP A 7 11.98 7.06 18.56
CA ASP A 7 10.52 7.06 18.41
C ASP A 7 9.91 8.46 18.48
N ASN A 8 10.56 9.35 19.24
CA ASN A 8 10.16 10.74 19.29
C ASN A 8 10.37 11.47 17.97
N GLN A 9 11.27 11.06 17.07
CA GLN A 9 11.55 11.84 15.86
C GLN A 9 10.37 11.91 14.87
N THR A 10 9.56 10.86 14.71
CA THR A 10 8.50 10.88 13.67
C THR A 10 7.28 11.70 14.11
N ILE A 11 6.87 11.58 15.37
CA ILE A 11 5.83 12.43 15.98
C ILE A 11 6.37 13.85 16.24
N SER A 12 7.65 13.96 16.60
CA SER A 12 8.34 15.25 16.74
C SER A 12 8.47 15.97 15.41
N LEU A 13 8.62 15.32 14.26
CA LEU A 13 8.75 16.04 12.99
C LEU A 13 7.47 16.78 12.61
N ILE A 14 6.30 16.16 12.74
CA ILE A 14 5.02 16.82 12.43
C ILE A 14 4.75 17.94 13.43
N VAL A 15 4.88 17.65 14.73
CA VAL A 15 4.67 18.64 15.79
C VAL A 15 5.71 19.77 15.71
N ALA A 16 6.98 19.47 15.44
CA ALA A 16 8.04 20.46 15.31
C ALA A 16 7.89 21.30 14.04
N THR A 17 7.42 20.74 12.93
CA THR A 17 7.14 21.50 11.69
C THR A 17 5.96 22.45 11.90
N PHE A 18 4.93 22.04 12.64
CA PHE A 18 3.83 22.93 12.98
C PHE A 18 4.23 23.96 14.04
N GLN A 19 5.04 23.59 15.04
CA GLN A 19 5.57 24.51 16.04
C GLN A 19 6.58 25.51 15.48
N SER A 20 7.30 25.17 14.41
CA SER A 20 8.24 26.09 13.75
C SER A 20 7.53 27.13 12.88
N THR A 21 6.27 26.90 12.53
CA THR A 21 5.55 27.69 11.53
C THR A 21 4.32 28.42 12.10
N LEU A 22 3.76 27.96 13.24
CA LEU A 22 2.57 28.51 13.88
C LEU A 22 2.75 28.74 15.40
N PRO A 23 1.94 29.65 16.00
CA PRO A 23 1.83 29.75 17.45
C PRO A 23 1.38 28.42 18.08
N HIS A 24 1.88 28.13 19.28
CA HIS A 24 1.78 26.82 19.95
C HIS A 24 0.35 26.23 20.00
N GLN A 25 -0.67 27.07 20.15
CA GLN A 25 -2.08 26.65 20.18
C GLN A 25 -2.59 26.19 18.80
N GLY A 26 -2.17 26.84 17.71
CA GLY A 26 -2.55 26.46 16.34
C GLY A 26 -1.88 25.16 15.91
N ALA A 27 -0.62 24.94 16.30
CA ALA A 27 0.11 23.70 16.03
C ALA A 27 -0.54 22.48 16.71
N LEU A 28 -1.00 22.64 17.96
CA LEU A 28 -1.74 21.60 18.69
C LEU A 28 -3.06 21.24 18.02
N ALA A 29 -3.86 22.25 17.64
CA ALA A 29 -5.14 22.03 16.97
C ALA A 29 -4.99 21.27 15.64
N LEU A 30 -4.00 21.66 14.82
CA LEU A 30 -3.70 20.99 13.55
C LEU A 30 -3.20 19.55 13.75
N THR A 31 -2.38 19.30 14.78
CA THR A 31 -1.90 17.96 15.09
C THR A 31 -3.06 17.03 15.49
N ILE A 32 -4.00 17.50 16.32
CA ILE A 32 -5.18 16.73 16.70
C ILE A 32 -6.05 16.42 15.48
N LEU A 33 -6.28 17.41 14.61
CA LEU A 33 -7.05 17.22 13.37
C LEU A 33 -6.37 16.16 12.47
N LEU A 34 -5.05 16.21 12.34
CA LEU A 34 -4.28 15.24 11.57
C LEU A 34 -4.41 13.82 12.14
N ILE A 35 -4.32 13.64 13.46
CA ILE A 35 -4.53 12.35 14.11
C ILE A 35 -5.92 11.79 13.79
N ILE A 36 -6.96 12.62 13.88
CA ILE A 36 -8.33 12.23 13.53
C ILE A 36 -8.41 11.81 12.06
N ASN A 37 -7.80 12.57 11.15
CA ASN A 37 -7.77 12.26 9.72
C ASN A 37 -7.11 10.90 9.44
N LEU A 38 -5.95 10.62 10.04
CA LEU A 38 -5.25 9.35 9.87
C LEU A 38 -6.09 8.16 10.38
N TYR A 39 -6.80 8.33 11.50
CA TYR A 39 -7.69 7.29 12.03
C TYR A 39 -8.81 6.94 11.04
N PHE A 40 -9.50 7.95 10.50
CA PHE A 40 -10.55 7.72 9.49
C PHE A 40 -10.01 7.12 8.19
N ALA A 41 -8.81 7.55 7.74
CA ALA A 41 -8.16 7.00 6.56
C ALA A 41 -7.80 5.52 6.73
N GLY A 42 -7.29 5.12 7.91
CA GLY A 42 -7.02 3.72 8.25
C GLY A 42 -8.28 2.85 8.23
N MET A 43 -9.35 3.31 8.88
CA MET A 43 -10.65 2.61 8.89
C MET A 43 -11.24 2.43 7.47
N SER A 44 -11.11 3.45 6.62
CA SER A 44 -11.52 3.38 5.22
C SER A 44 -10.70 2.33 4.45
N SER A 45 -9.39 2.32 4.65
CA SER A 45 -8.46 1.40 3.97
C SER A 45 -8.71 -0.06 4.34
N ILE A 46 -8.97 -0.36 5.62
CA ILE A 46 -9.34 -1.71 6.08
C ILE A 46 -10.67 -2.15 5.44
N THR A 47 -11.63 -1.23 5.33
CA THR A 47 -12.94 -1.50 4.73
C THR A 47 -12.81 -1.84 3.24
N VAL A 48 -11.98 -1.13 2.49
CA VAL A 48 -11.75 -1.44 1.07
C VAL A 48 -11.02 -2.77 0.92
N THR A 49 -9.93 -2.96 1.67
CA THR A 49 -9.09 -4.17 1.56
C THR A 49 -9.87 -5.44 1.89
N SER A 50 -10.72 -5.41 2.93
CA SER A 50 -11.58 -6.55 3.27
C SER A 50 -12.64 -6.86 2.20
N ARG A 51 -13.15 -5.85 1.49
CA ARG A 51 -14.09 -6.08 0.36
C ARG A 51 -13.39 -6.70 -0.85
N ILE A 52 -12.21 -6.21 -1.20
CA ILE A 52 -11.42 -6.77 -2.30
C ILE A 52 -10.99 -8.20 -1.93
N GLY A 53 -10.52 -8.43 -0.70
CA GLY A 53 -10.12 -9.75 -0.25
C GLY A 53 -11.29 -10.75 -0.23
N PHE A 54 -12.50 -10.31 0.11
CA PHE A 54 -13.70 -11.15 0.04
C PHE A 54 -14.06 -11.51 -1.42
N ALA A 55 -13.93 -10.55 -2.35
CA ALA A 55 -14.13 -10.82 -3.78
C ALA A 55 -13.10 -11.82 -4.30
N MET A 56 -11.83 -11.70 -3.92
CA MET A 56 -10.78 -12.68 -4.24
C MET A 56 -11.04 -14.06 -3.62
N ALA A 57 -11.50 -14.11 -2.37
CA ALA A 57 -11.85 -15.36 -1.70
C ALA A 57 -13.07 -16.06 -2.33
N ARG A 58 -14.00 -15.29 -2.92
CA ARG A 58 -15.12 -15.86 -3.70
C ARG A 58 -14.65 -16.53 -4.99
N ASP A 59 -13.58 -16.03 -5.57
CA ASP A 59 -12.97 -16.56 -6.79
C ASP A 59 -11.90 -17.64 -6.47
N ASP A 60 -11.90 -18.16 -5.23
CA ASP A 60 -10.99 -19.20 -4.70
C ASP A 60 -9.49 -18.89 -4.84
N VAL A 61 -9.14 -17.59 -4.87
CA VAL A 61 -7.76 -17.11 -5.06
C VAL A 61 -6.90 -17.22 -3.80
N PHE A 62 -7.47 -17.44 -2.60
CA PHE A 62 -6.71 -17.51 -1.35
C PHE A 62 -6.64 -18.92 -0.75
N PRO A 63 -5.53 -19.28 -0.09
CA PRO A 63 -5.53 -20.44 0.81
C PRO A 63 -6.53 -20.16 1.93
N PHE A 64 -7.38 -21.14 2.25
CA PHE A 64 -8.50 -20.99 3.19
C PHE A 64 -9.64 -20.07 2.68
N SER A 65 -9.87 -20.01 1.36
CA SER A 65 -11.00 -19.29 0.73
C SER A 65 -12.34 -19.57 1.43
N ASN A 66 -12.59 -20.81 1.82
CA ASN A 66 -13.80 -21.24 2.54
C ASN A 66 -14.04 -20.48 3.86
N TYR A 67 -12.97 -20.15 4.61
CA TYR A 67 -13.08 -19.42 5.87
C TYR A 67 -13.13 -17.91 5.64
N LEU A 68 -12.36 -17.39 4.69
CA LEU A 68 -12.32 -15.97 4.34
C LEU A 68 -13.60 -15.48 3.64
N ARG A 69 -14.33 -16.40 2.99
CA ARG A 69 -15.65 -16.14 2.37
C ARG A 69 -16.80 -16.15 3.39
N TRP A 70 -16.57 -16.54 4.64
CA TRP A 70 -17.64 -16.58 5.63
C TRP A 70 -18.17 -15.17 5.95
N ILE A 71 -19.50 -15.01 5.88
CA ILE A 71 -20.20 -13.75 6.10
C ILE A 71 -21.02 -13.84 7.39
N PHE A 72 -20.95 -12.80 8.21
CA PHE A 72 -21.82 -12.66 9.38
C PHE A 72 -23.20 -12.13 8.95
N GLU A 73 -24.26 -12.93 9.11
CA GLU A 73 -25.60 -12.63 8.58
C GLU A 73 -26.22 -11.28 9.04
N PRO A 74 -26.12 -10.85 10.31
CA PRO A 74 -26.77 -9.61 10.77
C PRO A 74 -26.23 -8.35 10.10
N THR A 75 -24.93 -8.31 9.81
CA THR A 75 -24.24 -7.12 9.28
C THR A 75 -23.84 -7.29 7.82
N LYS A 76 -23.98 -8.51 7.25
CA LYS A 76 -23.52 -8.90 5.91
C LYS A 76 -22.05 -8.54 5.64
N THR A 77 -21.24 -8.47 6.69
CA THR A 77 -19.83 -8.14 6.61
C THR A 77 -18.98 -9.41 6.68
N PRO A 78 -17.90 -9.50 5.87
CA PRO A 78 -16.97 -10.62 5.93
C PRO A 78 -16.04 -10.46 7.14
N LEU A 79 -16.55 -10.72 8.35
CA LEU A 79 -15.85 -10.46 9.62
C LEU A 79 -14.51 -11.22 9.71
N ALA A 80 -14.48 -12.47 9.27
CA ALA A 80 -13.26 -13.28 9.24
C ALA A 80 -12.16 -12.63 8.40
N ASN A 81 -12.52 -12.11 7.22
CA ASN A 81 -11.57 -11.42 6.35
C ASN A 81 -11.12 -10.06 6.91
N VAL A 82 -12.04 -9.32 7.56
CA VAL A 82 -11.68 -8.05 8.23
C VAL A 82 -10.67 -8.30 9.35
N LEU A 83 -10.89 -9.32 10.18
CA LEU A 83 -9.97 -9.67 11.26
C LEU A 83 -8.62 -10.15 10.72
N PHE A 84 -8.63 -10.97 9.66
CA PHE A 84 -7.41 -11.41 9.01
C PHE A 84 -6.55 -10.23 8.51
N VAL A 85 -7.15 -9.30 7.77
CA VAL A 85 -6.46 -8.09 7.30
C VAL A 85 -5.95 -7.25 8.47
N PHE A 86 -6.78 -7.04 9.50
CA PHE A 86 -6.40 -6.25 10.68
C PHE A 86 -5.21 -6.83 11.44
N ILE A 87 -5.18 -8.16 11.62
CA ILE A 87 -4.07 -8.84 12.31
C ILE A 87 -2.78 -8.69 11.51
N ILE A 88 -2.83 -8.92 10.19
CA ILE A 88 -1.64 -8.81 9.33
C ILE A 88 -1.10 -7.37 9.31
N ASP A 89 -1.98 -6.37 9.17
CA ASP A 89 -1.60 -4.96 9.18
C ASP A 89 -0.99 -4.55 10.53
N SER A 90 -1.59 -5.00 11.64
CA SER A 90 -1.06 -4.78 12.98
C SER A 90 0.33 -5.40 13.16
N LEU A 91 0.58 -6.59 12.63
CA LEU A 91 1.90 -7.24 12.66
C LEU A 91 2.94 -6.45 11.87
N PHE A 92 2.59 -5.91 10.71
CA PHE A 92 3.51 -5.06 9.94
C PHE A 92 3.79 -3.73 10.65
N GLN A 93 2.81 -3.14 11.33
CA GLN A 93 3.01 -1.92 12.08
C GLN A 93 3.92 -2.12 13.30
N LEU A 94 3.86 -3.30 13.94
CA LEU A 94 4.77 -3.65 15.05
C LEU A 94 6.24 -3.74 14.62
N LEU A 95 6.53 -3.95 13.32
CA LEU A 95 7.90 -4.00 12.81
C LEU A 95 8.69 -2.71 13.08
N GLN A 96 7.99 -1.58 13.18
CA GLN A 96 8.59 -0.29 13.51
C GLN A 96 9.31 -0.31 14.88
N LEU A 97 8.80 -1.06 15.86
CA LEU A 97 9.43 -1.16 17.19
C LEU A 97 10.77 -1.91 17.15
N VAL A 98 10.97 -2.77 16.14
CA VAL A 98 12.18 -3.58 16.00
C VAL A 98 13.24 -2.84 15.20
N SER A 99 12.86 -2.24 14.07
CA SER A 99 13.80 -1.55 13.19
C SER A 99 13.13 -0.50 12.31
N THR A 100 13.61 0.75 12.44
CA THR A 100 13.16 1.86 11.59
C THR A 100 13.55 1.65 10.12
N THR A 101 14.73 1.08 9.83
CA THR A 101 15.15 0.76 8.46
C THR A 101 14.22 -0.26 7.81
N ALA A 102 13.83 -1.31 8.54
CA ALA A 102 12.91 -2.32 8.03
C ALA A 102 11.52 -1.72 7.72
N PHE A 103 11.03 -0.85 8.59
CA PHE A 103 9.75 -0.16 8.39
C PHE A 103 9.78 0.81 7.19
N LEU A 104 10.86 1.58 7.01
CA LEU A 104 11.02 2.46 5.85
C LEU A 104 11.11 1.66 4.54
N ALA A 105 11.79 0.51 4.55
CA ALA A 105 11.81 -0.40 3.40
C ALA A 105 10.43 -0.99 3.08
N LEU A 106 9.62 -1.28 4.12
CA LEU A 106 8.24 -1.73 3.95
C LEU A 106 7.38 -0.64 3.29
N ILE A 107 7.45 0.62 3.74
CA ILE A 107 6.70 1.73 3.12
C ILE A 107 7.07 1.91 1.66
N ALA A 108 8.36 1.86 1.33
CA ALA A 108 8.83 1.93 -0.06
C ALA A 108 8.30 0.76 -0.90
N THR A 109 8.27 -0.44 -0.32
CA THR A 109 7.69 -1.63 -0.96
C THR A 109 6.20 -1.49 -1.20
N THR A 110 5.43 -1.00 -0.23
CA THR A 110 3.99 -0.75 -0.38
C THR A 110 3.72 0.26 -1.50
N THR A 111 4.53 1.33 -1.56
CA THR A 111 4.42 2.35 -2.62
C THR A 111 4.66 1.75 -4.00
N LEU A 112 5.69 0.91 -4.15
CA LEU A 112 5.93 0.19 -5.40
C LEU A 112 4.81 -0.81 -5.73
N GLY A 113 4.27 -1.50 -4.72
CA GLY A 113 3.14 -2.40 -4.89
C GLY A 113 1.92 -1.69 -5.48
N PHE A 114 1.60 -0.49 -4.99
CA PHE A 114 0.55 0.34 -5.59
C PHE A 114 0.87 0.75 -7.02
N GLN A 115 2.13 1.10 -7.30
CA GLN A 115 2.53 1.51 -8.64
C GLN A 115 2.39 0.36 -9.66
N VAL A 116 2.78 -0.85 -9.29
CA VAL A 116 2.59 -2.07 -10.11
C VAL A 116 1.11 -2.41 -10.26
N SER A 117 0.33 -2.31 -9.18
CA SER A 117 -1.12 -2.56 -9.19
C SER A 117 -1.87 -1.61 -10.13
N TYR A 118 -1.45 -0.33 -10.22
CA TYR A 118 -2.00 0.60 -11.19
C TYR A 118 -1.45 0.39 -12.61
N PHE A 119 -0.20 -0.03 -12.73
CA PHE A 119 0.42 -0.31 -14.03
C PHE A 119 -0.28 -1.45 -14.76
N MET A 120 -0.58 -2.58 -14.09
CA MET A 120 -1.20 -3.76 -14.71
C MET A 120 -2.49 -3.46 -15.50
N PRO A 121 -3.55 -2.88 -14.91
CA PRO A 121 -4.80 -2.63 -15.63
C PRO A 121 -4.63 -1.60 -16.76
N ILE A 122 -3.76 -0.60 -16.59
CA ILE A 122 -3.47 0.40 -17.64
C ILE A 122 -2.78 -0.28 -18.83
N PHE A 123 -1.79 -1.11 -18.54
CA PHE A 123 -1.03 -1.86 -19.55
C PHE A 123 -1.93 -2.83 -20.32
N PHE A 124 -2.73 -3.64 -19.62
CA PHE A 124 -3.66 -4.58 -20.25
C PHE A 124 -4.78 -3.90 -21.03
N ARG A 125 -5.25 -2.72 -20.57
CA ARG A 125 -6.19 -1.89 -21.33
C ARG A 125 -5.59 -1.37 -22.63
N CYS A 126 -4.30 -1.05 -22.65
CA CYS A 126 -3.61 -0.57 -23.87
C CYS A 126 -3.29 -1.69 -24.87
N THR A 127 -3.01 -2.90 -24.37
CA THR A 127 -2.54 -4.04 -25.19
C THR A 127 -3.68 -5.00 -25.55
N THR A 128 -4.12 -5.82 -24.60
CA THR A 128 -5.00 -6.98 -24.84
C THR A 128 -6.48 -6.61 -24.91
N ALA A 129 -6.95 -5.69 -24.05
CA ALA A 129 -8.38 -5.44 -23.87
C ALA A 129 -8.91 -4.23 -24.67
N ARG A 130 -8.16 -3.76 -25.68
CA ARG A 130 -8.49 -2.58 -26.49
C ARG A 130 -9.89 -2.64 -27.11
N ASN A 131 -10.33 -3.83 -27.51
CA ASN A 131 -11.60 -4.05 -28.22
C ASN A 131 -12.63 -4.85 -27.42
N THR A 132 -12.29 -5.29 -26.20
CA THR A 132 -13.15 -6.19 -25.40
C THR A 132 -14.01 -5.44 -24.39
N PHE A 133 -13.61 -4.23 -23.99
CA PHE A 133 -14.39 -3.46 -23.03
C PHE A 133 -15.61 -2.81 -23.69
N PRO A 134 -16.82 -2.92 -23.08
CA PRO A 134 -17.97 -2.16 -23.52
C PRO A 134 -17.66 -0.66 -23.42
N LEU A 135 -18.14 0.10 -24.41
CA LEU A 135 -17.97 1.54 -24.46
C LEU A 135 -18.60 2.17 -23.20
N SER A 136 -17.76 2.73 -22.33
CA SER A 136 -18.23 3.52 -21.18
C SER A 136 -18.79 4.86 -21.67
N GLU A 137 -19.80 5.39 -20.98
CA GLU A 137 -20.42 6.70 -21.25
C GLU A 137 -19.38 7.83 -21.33
N PHE A 138 -18.25 7.68 -20.63
CA PHE A 138 -17.09 8.55 -20.75
C PHE A 138 -15.96 7.87 -21.52
N ASN A 139 -15.74 8.31 -22.77
CA ASN A 139 -14.69 7.78 -23.64
C ASN A 139 -13.79 8.92 -24.16
N LEU A 140 -12.49 8.85 -23.85
CA LEU A 140 -11.47 9.77 -24.38
C LEU A 140 -11.07 9.45 -25.84
N GLY A 141 -11.71 8.44 -26.45
CA GLY A 141 -11.45 8.00 -27.82
C GLY A 141 -9.98 7.63 -28.03
N ARG A 142 -9.37 8.21 -29.07
CA ARG A 142 -7.96 7.95 -29.44
C ARG A 142 -6.96 8.42 -28.39
N PHE A 143 -7.31 9.42 -27.57
CA PHE A 143 -6.44 9.92 -26.51
C PHE A 143 -6.31 8.94 -25.34
N SER A 144 -7.29 8.04 -25.14
CA SER A 144 -7.22 7.02 -24.08
C SER A 144 -5.99 6.13 -24.19
N ILE A 145 -5.54 5.83 -25.41
CA ILE A 145 -4.39 4.94 -25.66
C ILE A 145 -3.08 5.69 -25.47
N LEU A 146 -2.98 6.92 -25.99
CA LEU A 146 -1.77 7.73 -25.86
C LEU A 146 -1.49 8.04 -24.39
N ILE A 147 -2.52 8.44 -23.64
CA ILE A 147 -2.41 8.68 -22.19
C ILE A 147 -2.05 7.39 -21.46
N GLY A 148 -2.65 6.26 -21.84
CA GLY A 148 -2.34 4.96 -21.23
C GLY A 148 -0.88 4.53 -21.43
N ILE A 149 -0.31 4.74 -22.63
CA ILE A 149 1.09 4.44 -22.93
C ILE A 149 2.02 5.37 -22.13
N VAL A 150 1.76 6.68 -22.14
CA VAL A 150 2.56 7.66 -21.39
C VAL A 150 2.55 7.35 -19.89
N SER A 151 1.37 7.06 -19.33
CA SER A 151 1.22 6.66 -17.93
C SER A 151 1.96 5.35 -17.63
N SER A 152 1.90 4.36 -18.53
CA SER A 152 2.62 3.09 -18.34
C SER A 152 4.14 3.29 -18.31
N ILE A 153 4.67 4.09 -19.23
CA ILE A 153 6.10 4.44 -19.26
C ILE A 153 6.49 5.20 -17.99
N TRP A 154 5.66 6.16 -17.56
CA TRP A 154 5.89 6.92 -16.34
C TRP A 154 5.96 6.01 -15.11
N LEU A 155 4.96 5.15 -14.91
CA LEU A 155 4.91 4.22 -13.76
C LEU A 155 6.10 3.26 -13.78
N PHE A 156 6.53 2.80 -14.96
CA PHE A 156 7.70 1.94 -15.11
C PHE A 156 9.00 2.66 -14.71
N ILE A 157 9.22 3.87 -15.20
CA ILE A 157 10.40 4.69 -14.86
C ILE A 157 10.43 4.99 -13.36
N THR A 158 9.32 5.44 -12.78
CA THR A 158 9.26 5.79 -11.35
C THR A 158 9.46 4.56 -10.46
N SER A 159 9.00 3.37 -10.90
CA SER A 159 9.22 2.13 -10.16
C SER A 159 10.70 1.77 -10.08
N ILE A 160 11.44 1.92 -11.19
CA ILE A 160 12.88 1.70 -11.22
C ILE A 160 13.61 2.71 -10.34
N LEU A 161 13.22 3.99 -10.41
CA LEU A 161 13.83 5.05 -9.60
C LEU A 161 13.66 4.82 -8.10
N MET A 162 12.49 4.33 -7.68
CA MET A 162 12.20 4.01 -6.27
C MET A 162 13.00 2.81 -5.74
N CYS A 163 13.57 1.96 -6.62
CA CYS A 163 14.48 0.89 -6.21
C CYS A 163 15.92 1.39 -5.92
N PHE A 164 16.28 2.61 -6.34
CA PHE A 164 17.61 3.16 -6.06
C PHE A 164 17.72 3.64 -4.60
N PRO A 165 18.90 3.52 -3.96
CA PRO A 165 19.14 4.04 -2.62
C PRO A 165 19.21 5.58 -2.63
N THR A 166 18.66 6.21 -1.60
CA THR A 166 18.55 7.68 -1.49
C THR A 166 19.81 8.36 -0.96
N LYS A 167 20.77 7.62 -0.40
CA LYS A 167 22.03 8.15 0.14
C LYS A 167 23.23 7.26 -0.23
N TYR A 168 24.37 7.90 -0.52
CA TYR A 168 25.66 7.27 -0.76
C TYR A 168 26.66 7.72 0.33
N PRO A 169 27.53 6.85 0.88
CA PRO A 169 27.77 5.44 0.55
C PRO A 169 26.71 4.46 1.09
N VAL A 170 26.54 3.33 0.42
CA VAL A 170 25.54 2.29 0.77
C VAL A 170 26.09 1.40 1.89
N THR A 171 25.56 1.54 3.11
CA THR A 171 25.76 0.63 4.24
C THR A 171 24.57 -0.32 4.41
N LYS A 172 24.74 -1.42 5.16
CA LYS A 172 23.67 -2.41 5.43
C LYS A 172 22.40 -1.78 6.01
N ASP A 173 22.54 -0.69 6.75
CA ASP A 173 21.44 0.04 7.40
C ASP A 173 20.75 1.06 6.46
N ASN A 174 21.31 1.31 5.28
CA ASN A 174 20.84 2.30 4.31
C ASN A 174 20.53 1.67 2.92
N MET A 175 20.65 0.34 2.80
CA MET A 175 20.32 -0.36 1.56
C MET A 175 18.80 -0.44 1.39
N ASN A 176 18.32 -0.13 0.18
CA ASN A 176 16.90 -0.24 -0.15
C ASN A 176 16.52 -1.71 -0.37
N TYR A 177 15.97 -2.37 0.66
CA TYR A 177 15.55 -3.78 0.62
C TYR A 177 14.26 -4.02 -0.18
N THR A 178 13.68 -2.98 -0.78
CA THR A 178 12.39 -3.05 -1.47
C THR A 178 12.34 -4.12 -2.55
N ILE A 179 13.40 -4.27 -3.35
CA ILE A 179 13.43 -5.29 -4.41
C ILE A 179 13.40 -6.73 -3.86
N VAL A 180 14.01 -6.95 -2.69
CA VAL A 180 14.04 -8.26 -2.03
C VAL A 180 12.66 -8.60 -1.48
N ILE A 181 11.99 -7.63 -0.85
CA ILE A 181 10.64 -7.82 -0.31
C ILE A 181 9.64 -8.08 -1.44
N ILE A 182 9.68 -7.30 -2.52
CA ILE A 182 8.83 -7.51 -3.71
C ILE A 182 9.10 -8.86 -4.36
N GLY A 183 10.37 -9.21 -4.55
CA GLY A 183 10.76 -10.51 -5.08
C GLY A 183 10.21 -11.65 -4.23
N GLY A 184 10.29 -11.56 -2.90
CA GLY A 184 9.72 -12.53 -1.97
C GLY A 184 8.21 -12.65 -2.09
N VAL A 185 7.47 -11.54 -2.12
CA VAL A 185 6.01 -11.54 -2.27
C VAL A 185 5.59 -12.12 -3.62
N ALA A 186 6.26 -11.74 -4.71
CA ALA A 186 5.99 -12.27 -6.05
C ALA A 186 6.26 -13.78 -6.13
N LEU A 187 7.32 -14.26 -5.46
CA LEU A 187 7.67 -15.67 -5.41
C LEU A 187 6.63 -16.47 -4.63
N ILE A 188 6.18 -15.97 -3.47
CA ILE A 188 5.08 -16.59 -2.70
C ILE A 188 3.80 -16.67 -3.55
N ALA A 189 3.46 -15.59 -4.26
CA ALA A 189 2.29 -15.57 -5.15
C ALA A 189 2.43 -16.58 -6.31
N LEU A 190 3.61 -16.69 -6.92
CA LEU A 190 3.88 -17.66 -7.99
C LEU A 190 3.85 -19.11 -7.49
N ILE A 191 4.45 -19.40 -6.32
CA ILE A 191 4.36 -20.73 -5.70
C ILE A 191 2.90 -21.08 -5.47
N TYR A 192 2.13 -20.16 -4.88
CA TYR A 192 0.71 -20.39 -4.65
C TYR A 192 -0.05 -20.65 -5.95
N TRP A 193 0.21 -19.86 -6.99
CA TRP A 193 -0.40 -20.05 -8.32
C TRP A 193 -0.10 -21.43 -8.91
N ILE A 194 1.14 -21.93 -8.78
CA ILE A 194 1.54 -23.23 -9.33
C ILE A 194 0.93 -24.39 -8.52
N VAL A 195 0.71 -24.20 -7.21
CA VAL A 195 0.17 -25.21 -6.30
C VAL A 195 -1.37 -25.29 -6.38
N SER A 196 -2.04 -24.18 -6.71
CA SER A 196 -3.50 -24.09 -6.89
C SER A 196 -3.98 -24.60 -8.24
#